data_AF-A0A4Y9QYU2-F1
#
_entry.id   AF-A0A4Y9QYU2-F1
#
_cell.length_a   1.000
_cell.length_b   1.000
_cell.length_c   1.000
_cell.angle_alpha   90.00
_cell.angle_beta   90.00
_cell.angle_gamma   90.00
#
_symmetry.space_group_name_H-M   'P 1'
#
loop_
_entity.id
_entity.type
_entity.pdbx_description
1 polymer ?
#
loop_
_entity_poly.entity_id
_entity_poly.type
_entity_poly.pdbx_seq_one_letter_code
_entity_poly.pdbx_strand_id
1 'polypeptide(L)'
;MATKEEIKQPNPLNNWGTVIILTMTLGLMPFFPEPHFFGKVRWVMGGAVGMKLIDWGDLILHGFPWVLLARLSVITLRKKFAKA
;
A
#
# COMPACT_ATOMS: atom_id res chain seq x y z
N MET A 1 32.58 27.67 5.76
CA MET A 1 32.25 26.23 5.90
C MET A 1 30.73 26.12 6.00
N ALA A 2 30.06 25.65 4.95
CA ALA A 2 28.62 25.44 5.00
C ALA A 2 28.34 24.22 5.91
N THR A 3 27.63 24.44 7.02
CA THR A 3 27.09 23.37 7.84
C THR A 3 26.08 22.62 6.98
N LYS A 4 26.42 21.38 6.61
CA LYS A 4 25.46 20.47 5.98
C LYS A 4 24.34 20.25 7.01
N GLU A 5 23.25 20.97 6.87
CA GLU A 5 21.95 20.56 7.40
C GLU A 5 21.75 19.11 6.94
N GLU A 6 21.78 18.17 7.89
CA GLU A 6 21.63 16.75 7.63
C GLU A 6 20.20 16.55 7.09
N ILE A 7 20.07 16.39 5.77
CA ILE A 7 18.77 16.25 5.12
C ILE A 7 18.12 14.98 5.67
N LYS A 8 17.20 15.15 6.62
CA LYS A 8 16.40 14.07 7.19
C LYS A 8 15.47 13.55 6.11
N GLN A 9 15.95 12.60 5.32
CA GLN A 9 15.19 11.99 4.24
C GLN A 9 13.86 11.48 4.82
N PRO A 10 12.71 12.01 4.38
CA PRO A 10 11.44 11.53 4.88
C PRO A 10 11.30 10.07 4.44
N ASN A 11 11.11 9.16 5.40
CA ASN A 11 10.89 7.76 5.08
C ASN A 11 9.71 7.66 4.08
N PRO A 12 9.92 7.17 2.85
CA PRO A 12 8.90 7.15 1.80
C PRO A 12 7.66 6.37 2.21
N LEU A 13 7.81 5.35 3.07
CA LEU A 13 6.69 4.56 3.60
C LEU A 13 5.83 5.32 4.62
N ASN A 14 6.32 6.46 5.12
CA ASN A 14 5.58 7.36 6.00
C ASN A 14 5.18 8.68 5.32
N ASN A 15 5.45 8.82 4.02
CA ASN A 15 5.04 9.98 3.24
C ASN A 15 3.70 9.70 2.57
N TRP A 16 2.70 10.53 2.85
CA TRP A 16 1.37 10.39 2.27
C TRP A 16 1.36 10.44 0.73
N GLY A 17 2.12 11.35 0.13
CA GLY A 17 2.21 11.46 -1.33
C GLY A 17 2.78 10.19 -1.95
N THR A 18 3.88 9.66 -1.40
CA THR A 18 4.47 8.41 -1.88
C THR A 18 3.51 7.22 -1.74
N VAL A 19 2.86 7.05 -0.58
CA VAL A 19 1.94 5.93 -0.36
C VAL A 19 0.69 6.03 -1.23
N ILE A 20 0.14 7.23 -1.43
CA ILE A 20 -0.99 7.45 -2.34
C ILE A 20 -0.60 7.12 -3.77
N ILE A 21 0.54 7.63 -4.26
CA ILE A 21 1.02 7.34 -5.62
C ILE A 21 1.24 5.84 -5.81
N LEU A 22 1.89 5.15 -4.87
CA LEU A 22 2.08 3.69 -4.94
C LEU A 22 0.75 2.93 -4.97
N THR A 23 -0.25 3.38 -4.21
CA THR A 23 -1.57 2.75 -4.20
C THR A 23 -2.29 2.97 -5.52
N MET A 24 -2.26 4.21 -6.04
CA MET A 24 -2.91 4.57 -7.29
C MET A 24 -2.24 3.97 -8.52
N THR A 25 -0.97 3.55 -8.43
CA THR A 25 -0.22 2.95 -9.54
C THR A 25 -0.13 1.44 -9.36
N LEU A 26 0.79 0.97 -8.51
CA LEU A 26 1.04 -0.45 -8.28
C LEU A 26 -0.15 -1.16 -7.64
N GLY A 27 -0.85 -0.52 -6.71
CA GLY A 27 -1.98 -1.14 -6.01
C GLY A 27 -3.22 -1.35 -6.88
N LEU A 28 -3.40 -0.52 -7.91
CA LEU A 28 -4.53 -0.57 -8.84
C LEU A 28 -4.20 -1.26 -10.18
N MET A 29 -2.93 -1.57 -10.44
CA MET A 29 -2.55 -2.23 -11.69
C MET A 29 -3.09 -3.67 -11.76
N PRO A 30 -3.45 -4.15 -12.96
CA PRO A 30 -3.83 -3.42 -14.17
C PRO A 30 -5.19 -2.73 -13.98
N PHE A 31 -5.38 -1.56 -14.59
CA PHE A 31 -6.62 -0.80 -14.40
C PHE A 31 -7.84 -1.38 -15.13
N PHE A 32 -7.63 -2.19 -16.16
CA PHE A 32 -8.68 -2.79 -16.99
C PHE A 32 -8.42 -4.29 -17.20
N PRO A 33 -9.45 -5.16 -17.19
CA PRO A 33 -10.86 -4.85 -16.89
C PRO A 33 -11.11 -4.53 -15.41
N GLU A 34 -10.21 -4.96 -14.52
CA GLU A 34 -10.24 -4.67 -13.10
C GLU A 34 -8.83 -4.80 -12.48
N PRO A 35 -8.55 -4.06 -11.38
CA PRO A 35 -7.32 -4.22 -10.59
C PRO A 35 -7.06 -5.64 -10.14
N HIS A 36 -5.81 -6.11 -10.30
CA HIS A 36 -5.39 -7.44 -9.84
C HIS A 36 -5.72 -7.64 -8.37
N PHE A 37 -5.50 -6.62 -7.54
CA PHE A 37 -5.79 -6.69 -6.11
C PHE A 37 -7.22 -7.18 -5.83
N PHE A 38 -8.24 -6.57 -6.45
CA PHE A 38 -9.64 -6.94 -6.21
C PHE A 38 -9.96 -8.34 -6.74
N GLY A 39 -9.45 -8.69 -7.92
CA GLY A 39 -9.60 -10.02 -8.50
C GLY A 39 -9.04 -11.11 -7.58
N LYS A 40 -7.79 -10.93 -7.10
CA LYS A 40 -7.13 -11.88 -6.19
C LYS A 40 -7.83 -11.94 -4.82
N VAL A 41 -8.30 -10.82 -4.27
CA VAL A 41 -9.05 -10.82 -2.99
C VAL A 41 -10.33 -11.65 -3.13
N ARG A 42 -11.11 -11.48 -4.20
CA ARG A 42 -12.30 -12.31 -4.45
C ARG A 42 -11.95 -13.78 -4.65
N TRP A 43 -10.84 -14.07 -5.33
CA TRP A 43 -10.36 -15.44 -5.51
C TRP A 43 -10.02 -16.10 -4.16
N VAL A 44 -9.34 -15.36 -3.26
CA VAL A 44 -9.07 -15.83 -1.90
C VAL A 44 -10.36 -16.04 -1.10
N MET A 45 -11.32 -15.10 -1.18
CA MET A 45 -12.64 -15.27 -0.54
C MET A 45 -13.41 -16.49 -1.07
N GLY A 46 -13.19 -16.87 -2.33
CA GLY A 46 -13.71 -18.09 -2.95
C GLY A 46 -12.93 -19.37 -2.61
N GLY A 47 -12.00 -19.33 -1.66
CA GLY A 47 -11.23 -20.49 -1.19
C GLY A 47 -9.89 -20.71 -1.89
N ALA A 48 -9.42 -19.75 -2.71
CA ALA A 48 -8.13 -19.80 -3.40
C ALA A 48 -7.90 -21.08 -4.24
N VAL A 49 -8.99 -21.70 -4.73
CA VAL A 49 -8.92 -22.95 -5.49
C VAL A 49 -8.12 -22.72 -6.77
N GLY A 50 -7.03 -23.48 -6.94
CA GLY A 50 -6.15 -23.39 -8.11
C GLY A 50 -5.18 -22.21 -8.12
N MET A 51 -5.08 -21.42 -7.04
CA MET A 51 -4.06 -20.36 -6.95
C MET A 51 -2.65 -20.93 -6.97
N LYS A 52 -1.79 -20.38 -7.83
CA LYS A 52 -0.36 -20.70 -7.89
C LYS A 52 0.44 -19.72 -7.05
N LEU A 53 1.70 -20.05 -6.79
CA LEU A 53 2.60 -19.16 -6.03
C LEU A 53 2.73 -17.77 -6.67
N ILE A 54 2.68 -17.69 -8.01
CA ILE A 54 2.70 -16.40 -8.73
C ILE A 54 1.45 -15.56 -8.44
N ASP A 55 0.29 -16.18 -8.26
CA ASP A 55 -0.96 -15.48 -7.92
C ASP A 55 -0.93 -14.91 -6.50
N TRP A 56 -0.29 -15.64 -5.58
CA TRP A 56 -0.01 -15.15 -4.23
C TRP A 56 0.99 -14.00 -4.25
N GLY A 57 2.02 -14.09 -5.10
CA GLY A 57 2.96 -13.00 -5.36
C GLY A 57 2.26 -11.74 -5.86
N ASP A 58 1.36 -11.88 -6.82
CA ASP A 58 0.52 -10.79 -7.32
C ASP A 58 -0.32 -10.17 -6.22
N LEU A 59 -1.00 -10.99 -5.40
CA LEU A 59 -1.82 -10.49 -4.29
C LEU A 59 -1.00 -9.69 -3.29
N ILE A 60 0.19 -10.17 -2.92
CA ILE A 60 1.08 -9.48 -1.99
C ILE A 60 1.60 -8.19 -2.61
N LEU A 61 2.09 -8.23 -3.86
CA LEU A 61 2.69 -7.08 -4.53
C LEU A 61 1.69 -5.94 -4.70
N HIS A 62 0.48 -6.25 -5.19
CA HIS A 62 -0.56 -5.25 -5.42
C HIS A 62 -1.29 -4.90 -4.12
N GLY A 63 -1.33 -5.80 -3.14
CA GLY A 63 -1.92 -5.56 -1.82
C GLY A 63 -1.04 -4.73 -0.88
N PHE A 64 0.28 -4.76 -1.04
CA PHE A 64 1.21 -4.07 -0.15
C PHE A 64 0.96 -2.55 -0.05
N PRO A 65 0.75 -1.80 -1.15
CA PRO A 65 0.38 -0.38 -1.08
C PRO A 65 -0.89 -0.10 -0.27
N TRP A 66 -1.92 -0.96 -0.39
CA TRP A 66 -3.16 -0.82 0.39
C TRP A 66 -2.94 -1.00 1.88
N VAL A 67 -2.09 -1.96 2.27
CA VAL A 67 -1.71 -2.17 3.68
C VAL A 67 -0.96 -0.95 4.24
N LEU A 68 -0.04 -0.36 3.46
CA LEU A 68 0.65 0.87 3.84
C LEU A 68 -0.32 2.04 4.02
N LEU A 69 -1.27 2.20 3.10
CA LEU A 69 -2.28 3.26 3.16
C LEU A 69 -3.18 3.09 4.38
N ALA A 70 -3.64 1.86 4.66
CA ALA A 70 -4.43 1.54 5.84
C ALA A 70 -3.65 1.83 7.13
N ARG A 71 -2.38 1.40 7.21
CA ARG A 71 -1.50 1.68 8.34
C ARG A 71 -1.36 3.19 8.59
N LEU A 72 -1.07 3.98 7.57
CA LEU A 72 -0.91 5.43 7.71
C LEU A 72 -2.19 6.13 8.16
N SER A 73 -3.32 5.70 7.61
CA SER A 73 -4.64 6.17 8.02
C SER A 73 -4.88 5.91 9.51
N VAL A 74 -4.66 4.68 9.98
CA VAL A 74 -4.84 4.29 11.39
C VAL A 74 -3.91 5.09 12.31
N ILE A 75 -2.62 5.22 11.98
CA ILE A 75 -1.67 5.99 12.80
C ILE A 75 -2.11 7.45 12.90
N THR A 76 -2.56 8.03 11.80
CA THR A 76 -2.98 9.44 11.73
C THR A 76 -4.27 9.67 12.52
N LEU A 77 -5.24 8.78 12.38
CA LEU A 77 -6.48 8.78 13.16
C LEU A 77 -6.19 8.65 14.66
N ARG A 78 -5.40 7.66 15.07
CA ARG A 78 -5.02 7.46 16.48
C ARG A 78 -4.33 8.68 17.07
N LYS A 79 -3.41 9.31 16.33
CA LYS A 79 -2.74 10.55 16.78
C LYS A 79 -3.71 11.73 16.92
N LYS A 80 -4.72 11.81 16.05
CA LYS A 80 -5.75 12.84 16.14
C LYS A 80 -6.62 12.64 17.39
N PHE A 81 -7.04 11.40 17.66
CA PHE A 81 -7.83 11.07 18.85
C PHE A 81 -7.05 11.16 20.15
N ALA A 82 -5.77 10.80 20.17
CA ALA A 82 -4.94 10.91 21.38
C ALA A 82 -4.55 12.37 21.75
N LYS A 83 -4.79 13.32 20.84
CA LYS A 83 -4.56 14.75 21.06
C LYS A 83 -5.84 15.54 21.38
N ALA A 84 -7.01 14.89 21.23
CA ALA A 84 -8.30 15.44 21.60
C ALA A 84 -8.58 15.12 23.07
#